data_AF-A0A8X6RGW1-F1
#
_entry.id   AF-A0A8X6RGW1-F1
#
_cell.length_a   1.000
_cell.length_b   1.000
_cell.length_c   1.000
_cell.angle_alpha   90.00
_cell.angle_beta   90.00
_cell.angle_gamma   90.00
#
_symmetry.space_group_name_H-M   'P 1'
#
loop_
_entity.id
_entity.type
_entity.pdbx_description
1 polymer ?
#
loop_
_entity_poly.entity_id
_entity_poly.type
_entity_poly.pdbx_seq_one_letter_code
_entity_poly.pdbx_strand_id
1 'polypeptide(L)' 'MRTVGLGFCGIKNFCTAMDLPSPVSQKSYERIMRKINLASREVADDSMKNAAKEEVSASGSNEICVSGDSTWKTRGHFPY' A
#
# COMPACT_ATOMS: atom_id res chain seq x y z
N MET A 1 -14.71 -0.43 -15.78
CA MET A 1 -15.33 -0.05 -14.48
C MET A 1 -14.19 0.22 -13.51
N ARG A 2 -14.08 1.41 -12.90
CA ARG A 2 -13.04 1.73 -11.90
C ARG A 2 -13.46 1.12 -10.55
N THR A 3 -13.19 -0.17 -10.33
CA THR A 3 -13.73 -0.94 -9.19
C THR A 3 -12.78 -1.10 -8.00
N VAL A 4 -11.51 -0.73 -8.16
CA VAL A 4 -10.50 -0.89 -7.10
C VAL A 4 -10.62 0.27 -6.10
N GLY A 5 -10.53 -0.02 -4.81
CA GLY A 5 -10.54 1.00 -3.74
C GLY A 5 -11.93 1.42 -3.23
N LEU A 6 -13.00 0.73 -3.64
CA LEU A 6 -14.39 1.05 -3.27
C LEU A 6 -14.87 0.38 -1.96
N GLY A 7 -13.98 -0.30 -1.24
CA GLY A 7 -14.28 -0.96 0.03
C GLY A 7 -15.32 -2.09 -0.09
N PHE A 8 -16.03 -2.36 1.00
CA PHE A 8 -17.04 -3.44 1.06
C PHE A 8 -18.20 -3.23 0.08
N CYS A 9 -18.65 -1.99 -0.09
CA CYS A 9 -19.74 -1.63 -1.01
C CYS A 9 -19.35 -1.96 -2.47
N GLY A 10 -18.10 -1.68 -2.85
CA GLY A 10 -17.58 -2.04 -4.16
C GLY A 10 -17.61 -3.53 -4.44
N ILE A 11 -17.19 -4.36 -3.49
CA ILE A 11 -17.22 -5.82 -3.62
C ILE A 11 -18.66 -6.32 -3.71
N LYS A 12 -19.57 -5.77 -2.90
CA LYS A 12 -21.00 -6.13 -2.96
C LYS A 12 -21.59 -5.85 -4.35
N ASN A 13 -21.35 -4.65 -4.88
CA ASN A 13 -21.82 -4.26 -6.21
C ASN A 13 -21.20 -5.13 -7.31
N PHE A 14 -19.93 -5.48 -7.17
CA PHE A 14 -19.25 -6.38 -8.09
C PHE A 14 -19.88 -7.77 -8.10
N CYS A 15 -20.10 -8.38 -6.93
CA CYS A 15 -20.74 -9.69 -6.83
C CYS A 15 -22.15 -9.66 -7.46
N THR A 16 -22.95 -8.64 -7.16
CA THR A 16 -24.27 -8.48 -7.77
C THR A 16 -24.21 -8.33 -9.29
N ALA A 17 -23.28 -7.52 -9.81
CA ALA A 17 -23.14 -7.30 -11.25
C ALA A 17 -22.68 -8.56 -12.01
N MET A 18 -21.98 -9.46 -11.31
CA MET A 18 -21.43 -10.71 -11.87
C MET A 18 -22.31 -11.93 -11.60
N ASP A 19 -23.51 -11.76 -11.01
CA ASP A 19 -24.39 -12.85 -10.57
C ASP A 19 -23.68 -13.87 -9.64
N LEU A 20 -22.80 -13.37 -8.78
CA LEU A 20 -22.08 -14.14 -7.78
C LEU A 20 -22.81 -14.09 -6.43
N PRO A 21 -22.63 -15.12 -5.57
CA PRO A 21 -23.13 -15.06 -4.20
C PRO A 21 -22.58 -13.84 -3.47
N SER A 22 -23.35 -13.36 -2.49
CA SER A 22 -22.96 -12.22 -1.65
C SER A 22 -21.55 -12.46 -1.07
N PRO A 23 -20.71 -11.41 -1.00
CA PRO A 23 -19.43 -11.53 -0.32
C PRO A 23 -19.61 -11.86 1.15
N VAL A 24 -18.50 -12.22 1.80
CA VAL A 24 -18.45 -12.45 3.26
C VAL A 24 -19.13 -11.32 4.04
N SER A 25 -19.58 -11.61 5.26
CA SER A 25 -20.20 -10.58 6.10
C SER A 25 -19.28 -9.37 6.30
N GLN A 26 -19.87 -8.18 6.41
CA GLN A 26 -19.12 -6.93 6.59
C GLN A 26 -18.14 -7.00 7.77
N LYS A 27 -18.58 -7.58 8.90
CA LYS A 27 -17.72 -7.81 10.07
C LYS A 27 -16.49 -8.67 9.77
N SER A 28 -16.64 -9.67 8.91
CA SER A 28 -15.53 -10.54 8.48
C SER A 28 -14.60 -9.80 7.53
N TYR A 29 -15.14 -9.04 6.58
CA TYR A 29 -14.38 -8.17 5.69
C TYR A 29 -13.51 -7.17 6.47
N GLU A 30 -14.10 -6.44 7.42
CA GLU A 30 -13.38 -5.48 8.27
C GLU A 30 -12.27 -6.14 9.08
N ARG A 31 -12.51 -7.35 9.61
CA ARG A 31 -11.49 -8.11 10.32
C ARG A 31 -10.32 -8.50 9.41
N ILE A 32 -10.60 -8.90 8.18
CA ILE A 32 -9.57 -9.23 7.18
C ILE A 32 -8.77 -7.97 6.82
N MET A 33 -9.46 -6.85 6.54
CA MET A 33 -8.82 -5.58 6.21
C MET A 33 -7.91 -5.07 7.34
N ARG A 34 -8.32 -5.19 8.61
CA ARG A 34 -7.47 -4.84 9.75
C ARG A 34 -6.18 -5.66 9.80
N LYS A 35 -6.27 -6.97 9.54
CA LYS A 35 -5.09 -7.84 9.51
C LYS A 35 -4.15 -7.50 8.36
N ILE A 36 -4.69 -7.26 7.16
CA ILE A 36 -3.90 -6.85 6.01
C ILE A 36 -3.19 -5.52 6.29
N ASN A 37 -3.93 -4.52 6.80
CA ASN A 37 -3.35 -3.22 7.14
C ASN A 37 -2.23 -3.33 8.20
N LEU A 38 -2.41 -4.19 9.22
CA LEU A 38 -1.37 -4.44 10.20
C LEU A 38 -0.11 -5.04 9.56
N ALA A 39 -0.27 -6.14 8.81
CA ALA A 39 0.86 -6.79 8.14
C ALA A 39 1.55 -5.86 7.13
N SER A 40 0.78 -5.07 6.37
CA SER A 40 1.33 -4.08 5.44
C SER A 40 2.15 -3.00 6.16
N ARG A 41 1.72 -2.57 7.35
CA ARG A 41 2.48 -1.60 8.16
C ARG A 41 3.77 -2.21 8.68
N GLU A 42 3.73 -3.43 9.20
CA GLU A 42 4.92 -4.14 9.68
C GLU A 42 5.96 -4.30 8.56
N VAL A 43 5.52 -4.73 7.37
CA VAL A 43 6.39 -4.85 6.19
C VAL A 43 6.93 -3.48 5.76
N ALA A 44 6.12 -2.42 5.79
CA ALA A 44 6.57 -1.08 5.46
C ALA A 44 7.64 -0.59 6.45
N ASP A 45 7.42 -0.80 7.75
CA ASP A 45 8.37 -0.42 8.81
C ASP A 45 9.69 -1.17 8.66
N ASP A 46 9.65 -2.48 8.41
CA ASP A 46 10.85 -3.28 8.21
C ASP A 46 11.58 -2.91 6.91
N SER A 47 10.84 -2.64 5.85
CA SER A 47 11.38 -2.13 4.58
C SER A 47 12.11 -0.79 4.78
N MET A 48 11.48 0.16 5.48
CA MET A 48 12.09 1.46 5.78
C MET A 48 13.34 1.34 6.66
N LYS A 49 13.32 0.47 7.67
CA LYS A 49 14.51 0.19 8.51
C LYS A 49 15.65 -0.43 7.70
N ASN A 50 15.35 -1.33 6.77
CA ASN A 50 16.37 -1.94 5.92
C ASN A 50 16.95 -0.93 4.95
N ALA A 51 16.12 -0.12 4.29
CA ALA A 51 16.58 0.98 3.44
C ALA A 51 17.48 1.96 4.21
N ALA A 52 17.13 2.30 5.45
CA ALA A 52 17.97 3.15 6.29
C ALA A 52 19.35 2.51 6.58
N LYS A 53 19.40 1.20 6.90
CA LYS A 53 20.67 0.49 7.12
C LYS A 53 21.54 0.45 5.86
N GLU A 54 20.92 0.20 4.70
CA GLU A 54 21.61 0.22 3.41
C GLU A 54 22.25 1.58 3.15
N GLU A 55 21.51 2.67 3.38
CA GLU A 55 22.03 4.03 3.17
C GLU A 55 23.16 4.39 4.13
N VAL A 56 23.07 4.04 5.42
CA VAL A 56 24.19 4.23 6.38
C VAL A 56 25.44 3.50 5.91
N SER A 57 25.28 2.27 5.40
CA SER A 57 26.41 1.47 4.93
C SER A 57 27.06 2.05 3.66
N ALA A 58 26.28 2.69 2.79
CA ALA A 58 26.76 3.31 1.56
C ALA A 58 27.41 4.68 1.81
N SER A 59 26.81 5.50 2.67
CA SER A 59 27.22 6.89 2.91
C SER A 59 28.22 7.04 4.06
N GLY A 60 28.34 6.05 4.96
CA GLY A 60 29.22 6.11 6.13
C GLY A 60 28.81 7.13 7.19
N SER A 61 27.61 7.72 7.06
CA SER A 61 27.02 8.70 7.97
C SER A 61 25.73 8.14 8.59
N ASN A 62 25.54 8.41 9.88
CA ASN A 62 24.29 8.09 10.59
C ASN A 62 23.23 9.20 10.47
N GLU A 63 23.57 10.34 9.85
CA GLU A 63 22.66 11.44 9.59
C GLU A 63 21.93 11.22 8.26
N ILE A 64 20.99 10.27 8.27
CA ILE A 64 20.14 9.96 7.13
C ILE A 64 18.88 10.81 7.21
N CYS A 65 18.75 11.77 6.30
CA CYS A 65 17.49 12.49 6.10
C CYS A 65 16.73 11.79 4.97
N VAL A 66 15.45 11.49 5.18
CA VAL A 66 14.58 11.10 4.07
C VAL A 66 14.43 12.33 3.18
N SER A 67 15.20 12.39 2.10
CA SER A 67 14.98 13.38 1.04
C SER A 67 13.64 13.07 0.40
N GLY A 68 12.58 13.63 0.98
CA GLY A 68 11.21 13.49 0.49
C GLY A 68 11.00 14.26 -0.80
N ASP A 69 11.76 13.97 -1.85
CA ASP A 69 11.42 14.47 -3.18
C ASP A 69 10.17 13.75 -3.72
N SER A 70 9.77 12.63 -3.09
CA SER A 70 8.55 11.86 -3.40
C SER A 70 8.44 11.54 -4.89
N THR A 71 9.56 11.61 -5.63
CA THR A 71 9.52 11.52 -7.07
C THR A 71 9.62 10.06 -7.44
N TRP A 72 8.47 9.38 -7.39
CA TRP A 72 8.21 8.31 -8.33
C TRP A 72 8.19 8.95 -9.72
N LYS A 73 9.37 9.24 -10.28
CA LYS A 73 9.47 9.69 -11.67
C LYS A 73 8.99 8.52 -12.50
N THR A 74 7.71 8.59 -12.90
CA THR A 74 7.21 7.87 -14.05
C THR A 74 8.22 8.08 -15.17
N ARG A 75 8.74 6.99 -15.73
CA ARG A 75 9.71 7.00 -16.83
C ARG A 75 9.15 7.90 -17.94
N GLY A 76 9.67 9.12 -18.09
CA GLY A 76 9.26 10.06 -19.15
C GLY A 76 8.99 11.53 -18.78
N HIS A 77 9.04 11.96 -17.52
CA HIS A 77 8.83 13.38 -17.20
C HIS A 77 10.16 14.16 -17.18
N PHE A 78 10.40 14.97 -18.21
CA PHE A 78 11.43 16.01 -18.22
C PHE A 78 10.79 17.36 -17.89
N PRO A 79 11.31 18.13 -16.91
CA PRO A 79 10.90 19.51 -16.72
C PRO A 79 11.60 20.38 -17.77
N TYR A 80 10.80 21.03 -18.62
CA TYR A 80 11.18 22.26 -19.31
C TYR A 80 10.52 23.42 -18.57
#